data_AF-A0A2N1P8D3-F1
#
_entry.id   AF-A0A2N1P8D3-F1
#
_cell.length_a   1.000
_cell.length_b   1.000
_cell.length_c   1.000
_cell.angle_alpha   90.00
_cell.angle_beta   90.00
_cell.angle_gamma   90.00
#
_symmetry.space_group_name_H-M   'P 1'
#
loop_
_entity.id
_entity.type
_entity.pdbx_description
1 polymer ?
#
loop_
_entity_poly.entity_id
_entity_poly.type
_entity_poly.pdbx_seq_one_letter_code
_entity_poly.pdbx_strand_id
1 'polypeptide(L)'
;MLCFSIKRINPNCQLSHYIIETYKIFAENFWGERLMKHSVSIIIMTLLLTAGVSCFAAGIHDAATAGKLDSVMEMLSMDPELLNARDENGMTPLHCAAYNNHIPLAAFLISKGADVNAAKTNGSRPLHGAAFYDCPEIVKMLIEHGADMEAVNSSGYTPLLSAASAGRLEPARILIENGANIHARTADGASLFLMAGWNNHVELLKYLIDKGIDINERDQFGGTPLMMAARMGQTEMVKMLLDNNADVNVINNDGMNALLVSMIDGNSETAGMIADKGADVDIRENNRQRTALHFAAIRGNADAAKMLLDRGADVNARDMLDKTPLHYTAKHGFRNVSDILKARGADMTGVEENYGFSPLLAESLGNGNADMWYLGHCGWAVKTNNRLLVFDYWNPGIDPAEPLLANGHINPDEIKNLDVTFFVSHDHRDHVDSSIFSGKDNFANAKYIFGFDPGVSNLFEESGYNGPSYEFMPPHETRNIDGINVTTIKANDAGVGFLVEVDGLSMYHAGDHAGWREGEKDGFTQEIDFLAGKVNHLDLAFLNVTGCHVQDTVSLYEGTCYTLEKLKPTVLIPTHGLYREYVYGRVAEREDIKKYGPIVFCPECRGDCFHYRGGKVM
;
A
#
# COMPACT_ATOMS: atom_id res chain seq x y z
N MET A 1 29.40 -52.66 -13.08
CA MET A 1 29.47 -51.20 -12.89
C MET A 1 28.09 -50.54 -12.81
N LEU A 2 27.12 -50.82 -13.70
CA LEU A 2 25.78 -50.19 -13.64
C LEU A 2 24.98 -50.45 -12.34
N CYS A 3 24.98 -51.67 -11.78
CA CYS A 3 24.25 -51.95 -10.53
C CYS A 3 24.81 -51.21 -9.30
N PHE A 4 26.05 -50.72 -9.36
CA PHE A 4 26.65 -49.92 -8.28
C PHE A 4 26.22 -48.44 -8.35
N SER A 5 25.82 -47.94 -9.53
CA SER A 5 25.33 -46.56 -9.73
C SER A 5 23.83 -46.40 -9.42
N ILE A 6 23.01 -47.44 -9.60
CA ILE A 6 21.55 -47.37 -9.42
C ILE A 6 21.14 -47.28 -7.94
N LYS A 7 21.92 -47.84 -7.01
CA LYS A 7 21.67 -47.72 -5.56
C LYS A 7 21.93 -46.31 -4.98
N ARG A 8 22.42 -45.37 -5.81
CA ARG A 8 22.81 -44.00 -5.41
C ARG A 8 21.82 -42.92 -5.86
N ILE A 9 20.68 -43.30 -6.43
CA ILE A 9 19.65 -42.36 -6.91
C ILE A 9 18.55 -42.27 -5.85
N ASN A 10 18.18 -41.05 -5.44
CA ASN A 10 17.08 -40.81 -4.51
C ASN A 10 15.77 -41.37 -5.11
N PRO A 11 15.12 -42.37 -4.48
CA PRO A 11 13.92 -43.02 -5.01
C PRO A 11 12.69 -42.10 -5.07
N ASN A 12 12.73 -40.93 -4.43
CA ASN A 12 11.64 -39.95 -4.41
C ASN A 12 11.76 -38.87 -5.50
N CYS A 13 12.82 -38.89 -6.33
CA CYS A 13 12.98 -37.98 -7.47
C CYS A 13 12.11 -38.46 -8.64
N GLN A 14 11.15 -37.68 -9.15
CA GLN A 14 10.29 -38.08 -10.29
C GLN A 14 11.10 -38.54 -11.53
N LEU A 15 12.28 -37.95 -11.76
CA LEU A 15 13.19 -38.34 -12.83
C LEU A 15 13.72 -39.77 -12.67
N SER A 16 13.93 -40.24 -11.43
CA SER A 16 14.42 -41.59 -11.16
C SER A 16 13.44 -42.67 -11.63
N HIS A 17 12.14 -42.39 -11.52
CA HIS A 17 11.08 -43.30 -11.99
C HIS A 17 11.08 -43.40 -13.51
N TYR A 18 11.28 -42.28 -14.21
CA TYR A 18 11.37 -42.24 -15.68
C TYR A 18 12.62 -42.95 -16.20
N ILE A 19 13.77 -42.79 -15.54
CA ILE A 19 15.02 -43.46 -15.92
C ILE A 19 14.92 -44.98 -15.71
N ILE A 20 14.32 -45.42 -14.60
CA ILE A 20 14.12 -46.86 -14.31
C ILE A 20 13.14 -47.48 -15.31
N GLU A 21 12.02 -46.82 -15.62
CA GLU A 21 11.06 -47.30 -16.61
C GLU A 21 11.66 -47.31 -18.03
N THR A 22 12.41 -46.28 -18.42
CA THR A 22 13.11 -46.24 -19.71
C THR A 22 14.15 -47.36 -19.81
N TYR A 23 14.88 -47.65 -18.72
CA TYR A 23 15.84 -48.75 -18.68
C TYR A 23 15.15 -50.12 -18.79
N LYS A 24 14.01 -50.32 -18.13
CA LYS A 24 13.21 -51.56 -18.24
C LYS A 24 12.68 -51.77 -19.66
N ILE A 25 12.09 -50.74 -20.26
CA ILE A 25 11.57 -50.79 -21.65
C ILE A 25 12.69 -51.12 -22.63
N PHE A 26 13.87 -50.52 -22.46
CA PHE A 26 15.01 -50.81 -23.32
C PHE A 26 15.58 -52.22 -23.09
N ALA A 27 15.56 -52.68 -21.84
CA ALA A 27 16.00 -54.01 -21.47
C ALA A 27 15.09 -55.13 -21.99
N GLU A 28 13.79 -54.87 -22.08
CA GLU A 28 12.85 -55.84 -22.61
C GLU A 28 12.91 -55.93 -24.14
N ASN A 29 13.22 -54.84 -24.84
CA ASN A 29 13.10 -54.77 -26.30
C ASN A 29 14.39 -55.00 -27.10
N PHE A 30 15.59 -54.83 -26.52
CA PHE A 30 16.83 -54.73 -27.31
C PHE A 30 18.02 -55.60 -26.83
N TRP A 31 17.79 -56.62 -26.00
CA TRP A 31 18.89 -57.43 -25.43
C TRP A 31 19.67 -58.33 -26.41
N GLY A 32 19.25 -58.40 -27.68
CA GLY A 32 19.88 -59.21 -28.72
C GLY A 32 21.01 -58.55 -29.54
N GLU A 33 21.07 -57.22 -29.64
CA GLU A 33 21.98 -56.57 -30.61
C GLU A 33 23.23 -55.94 -29.96
N ARG A 34 24.41 -56.39 -30.40
CA ARG A 34 25.70 -56.09 -29.76
C ARG A 34 26.19 -54.65 -29.97
N LEU A 35 25.81 -54.00 -31.08
CA LEU A 35 26.19 -52.63 -31.43
C LEU A 35 25.35 -51.57 -30.71
N MET A 36 24.06 -51.85 -30.47
CA MET A 36 23.16 -50.97 -29.70
C MET A 36 23.54 -50.89 -28.21
N LYS A 37 24.09 -51.96 -27.63
CA LYS A 37 24.48 -52.02 -26.21
C LYS A 37 25.51 -50.96 -25.79
N HIS A 38 26.47 -50.63 -26.66
CA HIS A 38 27.50 -49.64 -26.33
C HIS A 38 26.99 -48.21 -26.45
N SER A 39 26.33 -47.87 -27.56
CA SER A 39 25.79 -46.51 -27.79
C SER A 39 24.71 -46.15 -26.76
N VAL A 40 23.84 -47.11 -26.41
CA VAL A 40 22.78 -46.91 -25.42
C VAL A 40 23.34 -46.89 -24.00
N SER A 41 24.34 -47.71 -23.67
CA SER A 41 25.02 -47.60 -22.37
C SER A 41 25.68 -46.25 -22.18
N ILE A 42 26.28 -45.69 -23.24
CA ILE A 42 26.87 -44.35 -23.20
C ILE A 42 25.77 -43.30 -23.02
N ILE A 43 24.69 -43.34 -23.80
CA ILE A 43 23.56 -42.39 -23.67
C ILE A 43 22.92 -42.47 -22.28
N ILE A 44 22.70 -43.66 -21.74
CA ILE A 44 22.16 -43.86 -20.39
C ILE A 44 23.17 -43.42 -19.32
N MET A 45 24.46 -43.67 -19.48
CA MET A 45 25.49 -43.14 -18.57
C MET A 45 25.50 -41.61 -18.60
N THR A 46 25.46 -41.01 -19.78
CA THR A 46 25.46 -39.55 -19.95
C THR A 46 24.18 -38.94 -19.38
N LEU A 47 23.01 -39.54 -19.60
CA LEU A 47 21.73 -39.13 -19.00
C LEU A 47 21.70 -39.32 -17.48
N LEU A 48 22.31 -40.40 -16.96
CA LEU A 48 22.45 -40.63 -15.51
C LEU A 48 23.45 -39.66 -14.87
N LEU A 49 24.50 -39.29 -15.59
CA LEU A 49 25.48 -38.29 -15.16
C LEU A 49 24.83 -36.89 -15.15
N THR A 50 24.07 -36.52 -16.19
CA THR A 50 23.40 -35.21 -16.25
C THR A 50 22.19 -35.11 -15.31
N ALA A 51 21.38 -36.17 -15.16
CA ALA A 51 20.27 -36.22 -14.21
C ALA A 51 20.72 -36.42 -12.75
N GLY A 52 21.86 -37.09 -12.53
CA GLY A 52 22.49 -37.21 -11.21
C GLY A 52 22.96 -35.85 -10.71
N VAL A 53 23.66 -35.09 -11.55
CA VAL A 53 24.14 -33.75 -11.19
C VAL A 53 22.98 -32.79 -10.89
N SER A 54 21.85 -32.87 -11.61
CA SER A 54 20.68 -32.02 -11.35
C SER A 54 19.84 -32.43 -10.13
N CYS A 55 19.66 -33.73 -9.85
CA CYS A 55 18.86 -34.18 -8.69
C CYS A 55 19.64 -34.16 -7.37
N PHE A 56 20.99 -34.11 -7.40
CA PHE A 56 21.83 -33.88 -6.21
C PHE A 56 21.97 -32.39 -5.84
N ALA A 57 22.00 -31.48 -6.83
CA ALA A 57 22.07 -30.05 -6.57
C ALA A 57 20.84 -29.50 -5.82
N ALA A 58 19.63 -29.97 -6.11
CA ALA A 58 18.45 -29.61 -5.32
C ALA A 58 18.54 -30.12 -3.87
N GLY A 59 19.10 -31.33 -3.67
CA GLY A 59 19.16 -31.97 -2.36
C GLY A 59 20.09 -31.30 -1.35
N ILE A 60 21.20 -30.68 -1.78
CA ILE A 60 22.10 -29.99 -0.85
C ILE A 60 21.52 -28.67 -0.34
N HIS A 61 20.76 -27.93 -1.16
CA HIS A 61 20.09 -26.70 -0.72
C HIS A 61 19.00 -27.02 0.30
N ASP A 62 18.17 -28.04 0.07
CA ASP A 62 17.14 -28.48 1.04
C ASP A 62 17.77 -28.95 2.35
N ALA A 63 18.84 -29.75 2.28
CA ALA A 63 19.57 -30.20 3.47
C ALA A 63 20.18 -29.01 4.23
N ALA A 64 20.72 -28.01 3.51
CA ALA A 64 21.31 -26.83 4.11
C ALA A 64 20.25 -25.91 4.74
N THR A 65 19.12 -25.69 4.07
CA THR A 65 17.96 -24.95 4.59
C THR A 65 17.41 -25.62 5.86
N ALA A 66 17.40 -26.95 5.90
CA ALA A 66 16.97 -27.72 7.07
C ALA A 66 18.07 -27.89 8.16
N GLY A 67 19.28 -27.35 7.96
CA GLY A 67 20.37 -27.44 8.93
C GLY A 67 20.94 -28.85 9.13
N LYS A 68 20.72 -29.77 8.18
CA LYS A 68 21.13 -31.18 8.28
C LYS A 68 22.62 -31.34 8.01
N LEU A 69 23.45 -30.97 8.99
CA LEU A 69 24.91 -30.97 8.89
C LEU A 69 25.48 -32.30 8.37
N ASP A 70 25.07 -33.42 8.96
CA ASP A 70 25.57 -34.74 8.57
C ASP A 70 25.22 -35.09 7.12
N SER A 71 24.02 -34.72 6.66
CA SER A 71 23.61 -34.93 5.26
C SER A 71 24.42 -34.07 4.31
N VAL A 72 24.69 -32.81 4.65
CA VAL A 72 25.55 -31.94 3.84
C VAL A 72 26.99 -32.45 3.82
N MET A 73 27.52 -32.92 4.96
CA MET A 73 28.85 -33.55 5.05
C MET A 73 28.94 -34.79 4.15
N GLU A 74 27.92 -35.66 4.19
CA GLU A 74 27.85 -36.85 3.34
C GLU A 74 27.81 -36.47 1.86
N MET A 75 26.93 -35.52 1.47
CA MET A 75 26.82 -35.04 0.09
C MET A 75 28.14 -34.46 -0.43
N LEU A 76 28.82 -33.60 0.35
CA LEU A 76 30.12 -33.03 -0.04
C LEU A 76 31.26 -34.05 -0.08
N SER A 77 31.16 -35.14 0.70
CA SER A 77 32.11 -36.24 0.62
C SER A 77 31.95 -37.06 -0.67
N MET A 78 30.72 -37.10 -1.23
CA MET A 78 30.41 -37.77 -2.48
C MET A 78 30.71 -36.89 -3.69
N ASP A 79 30.43 -35.58 -3.59
CA ASP A 79 30.63 -34.60 -4.65
C ASP A 79 31.05 -33.22 -4.07
N PRO A 80 32.36 -32.91 -4.08
CA PRO A 80 32.86 -31.62 -3.60
C PRO A 80 32.42 -30.41 -4.42
N GLU A 81 31.97 -30.58 -5.67
CA GLU A 81 31.51 -29.46 -6.53
C GLU A 81 30.21 -28.84 -5.99
N LEU A 82 29.46 -29.59 -5.17
CA LEU A 82 28.24 -29.12 -4.53
C LEU A 82 28.45 -27.98 -3.52
N LEU A 83 29.69 -27.76 -3.05
CA LEU A 83 30.02 -26.75 -2.04
C LEU A 83 29.51 -25.35 -2.39
N ASN A 84 29.61 -24.99 -3.68
CA ASN A 84 29.17 -23.72 -4.24
C ASN A 84 28.13 -23.90 -5.36
N ALA A 85 27.42 -25.05 -5.36
CA ALA A 85 26.31 -25.25 -6.27
C ALA A 85 25.28 -24.14 -6.11
N ARG A 86 24.59 -23.81 -7.21
CA ARG A 86 23.58 -22.75 -7.25
C ARG A 86 22.21 -23.34 -7.55
N ASP A 87 21.21 -22.96 -6.79
CA ASP A 87 19.80 -23.27 -7.09
C ASP A 87 19.24 -22.34 -8.18
N GLU A 88 17.93 -22.45 -8.46
CA GLU A 88 17.21 -21.61 -9.44
C GLU A 88 17.22 -20.11 -9.10
N ASN A 89 17.40 -19.76 -7.83
CA ASN A 89 17.51 -18.38 -7.35
C ASN A 89 18.98 -17.92 -7.25
N GLY A 90 19.92 -18.76 -7.68
CA GLY A 90 21.36 -18.52 -7.58
C GLY A 90 21.91 -18.64 -6.16
N MET A 91 21.13 -19.14 -5.20
CA MET A 91 21.59 -19.35 -3.82
C MET A 91 22.54 -20.53 -3.75
N THR A 92 23.49 -20.47 -2.81
CA THR A 92 24.41 -21.56 -2.48
C THR A 92 24.03 -22.21 -1.15
N PRO A 93 24.58 -23.39 -0.79
CA PRO A 93 24.35 -23.98 0.53
C PRO A 93 24.68 -23.02 1.69
N LEU A 94 25.68 -22.15 1.51
CA LEU A 94 26.04 -21.13 2.50
C LEU A 94 24.97 -20.05 2.65
N HIS A 95 24.27 -19.66 1.56
CA HIS A 95 23.10 -18.79 1.67
C HIS A 95 22.03 -19.45 2.53
N CYS A 96 21.66 -20.70 2.23
CA CYS A 96 20.65 -21.43 2.98
C CYS A 96 20.99 -21.51 4.48
N ALA A 97 22.24 -21.85 4.80
CA ALA A 97 22.71 -21.91 6.18
C ALA A 97 22.67 -20.53 6.87
N ALA A 98 23.09 -19.47 6.17
CA ALA A 98 23.12 -18.10 6.70
C ALA A 98 21.72 -17.52 6.93
N TYR A 99 20.77 -17.78 6.03
CA TYR A 99 19.41 -17.24 6.11
C TYR A 99 18.58 -17.91 7.22
N ASN A 100 18.94 -19.14 7.59
CA ASN A 100 18.21 -19.95 8.58
C ASN A 100 18.98 -20.12 9.91
N ASN A 101 20.03 -19.33 10.14
CA ASN A 101 20.85 -19.34 11.34
C ASN A 101 21.48 -20.71 11.70
N HIS A 102 21.87 -21.52 10.73
CA HIS A 102 22.49 -22.83 10.98
C HIS A 102 23.99 -22.70 11.24
N ILE A 103 24.36 -22.19 12.41
CA ILE A 103 25.75 -21.85 12.80
C ILE A 103 26.75 -23.01 12.55
N PRO A 104 26.52 -24.26 13.00
CA PRO A 104 27.49 -25.34 12.78
C PRO A 104 27.68 -25.67 11.30
N LEU A 105 26.61 -25.56 10.51
CA LEU A 105 26.66 -25.80 9.07
C LEU A 105 27.38 -24.68 8.34
N ALA A 106 27.08 -23.41 8.66
CA ALA A 106 27.79 -22.28 8.08
C ALA A 106 29.30 -22.37 8.38
N ALA A 107 29.67 -22.65 9.64
CA ALA A 107 31.06 -22.85 10.04
C ALA A 107 31.74 -23.97 9.25
N PHE A 108 31.06 -25.11 9.09
CA PHE A 108 31.56 -26.23 8.30
C PHE A 108 31.76 -25.86 6.83
N LEU A 109 30.76 -25.25 6.18
CA LEU A 109 30.84 -24.83 4.77
C LEU A 109 31.98 -23.84 4.55
N ILE A 110 32.11 -22.84 5.42
CA ILE A 110 33.21 -21.86 5.37
C ILE A 110 34.56 -22.56 5.55
N SER A 111 34.68 -23.50 6.49
CA SER A 111 35.93 -24.28 6.69
C SER A 111 36.33 -25.13 5.49
N LYS A 112 35.38 -25.45 4.59
CA LYS A 112 35.61 -26.16 3.33
C LYS A 112 35.91 -25.23 2.15
N GLY A 113 35.90 -23.92 2.36
CA GLY A 113 36.15 -22.93 1.32
C GLY A 113 34.91 -22.55 0.51
N ALA A 114 33.72 -22.59 1.12
CA ALA A 114 32.53 -22.00 0.50
C ALA A 114 32.77 -20.52 0.20
N ASP A 115 32.30 -20.04 -0.95
CA ASP A 115 32.42 -18.65 -1.37
C ASP A 115 31.51 -17.77 -0.51
N VAL A 116 32.10 -17.08 0.47
CA VAL A 116 31.39 -16.15 1.37
C VAL A 116 30.81 -14.93 0.65
N ASN A 117 31.25 -14.66 -0.58
CA ASN A 117 30.82 -13.55 -1.41
C ASN A 117 29.95 -13.96 -2.60
N ALA A 118 29.50 -15.23 -2.66
CA ALA A 118 28.62 -15.70 -3.71
C ALA A 118 27.36 -14.82 -3.79
N ALA A 119 27.05 -14.26 -4.95
CA ALA A 119 25.84 -13.47 -5.16
C ALA A 119 24.73 -14.32 -5.78
N LYS A 120 23.53 -14.29 -5.20
CA LYS A 120 22.31 -14.88 -5.78
C LYS A 120 21.73 -14.01 -6.90
N THR A 121 20.64 -14.42 -7.55
CA THR A 121 20.10 -13.75 -8.76
C THR A 121 19.84 -12.24 -8.58
N ASN A 122 19.42 -11.79 -7.39
CA ASN A 122 19.21 -10.37 -7.11
C ASN A 122 20.46 -9.65 -6.57
N GLY A 123 21.64 -10.26 -6.62
CA GLY A 123 22.89 -9.71 -6.11
C GLY A 123 23.12 -9.85 -4.60
N SER A 124 22.14 -10.31 -3.82
CA SER A 124 22.35 -10.55 -2.38
C SER A 124 23.36 -11.68 -2.13
N ARG A 125 24.18 -11.52 -1.11
CA ARG A 125 25.21 -12.46 -0.65
C ARG A 125 24.81 -13.10 0.69
N PRO A 126 25.50 -14.14 1.19
CA PRO A 126 25.19 -14.75 2.49
C PRO A 126 25.14 -13.73 3.64
N LEU A 127 26.01 -12.71 3.61
CA LEU A 127 26.06 -11.66 4.63
C LEU A 127 24.79 -10.79 4.67
N HIS A 128 24.15 -10.52 3.51
CA HIS A 128 22.87 -9.81 3.47
C HIS A 128 21.78 -10.57 4.22
N GLY A 129 21.66 -11.88 4.00
CA GLY A 129 20.67 -12.70 4.66
C GLY A 129 20.95 -12.87 6.15
N ALA A 130 22.19 -13.18 6.53
CA ALA A 130 22.57 -13.27 7.93
C ALA A 130 22.25 -11.97 8.69
N ALA A 131 22.47 -10.81 8.05
CA ALA A 131 22.14 -9.51 8.61
C ALA A 131 20.62 -9.26 8.71
N PHE A 132 19.85 -9.63 7.70
CA PHE A 132 18.40 -9.45 7.67
C PHE A 132 17.64 -10.38 8.62
N TYR A 133 18.06 -11.64 8.71
CA TYR A 133 17.41 -12.70 9.50
C TYR A 133 17.98 -12.85 10.93
N ASP A 134 18.70 -11.84 11.42
CA ASP A 134 19.18 -11.78 12.81
C ASP A 134 20.11 -12.93 13.21
N CYS A 135 21.15 -13.18 12.41
CA CYS A 135 22.11 -14.27 12.62
C CYS A 135 23.50 -13.72 13.02
N PRO A 136 23.68 -13.11 14.21
CA PRO A 136 24.88 -12.36 14.58
C PRO A 136 26.16 -13.22 14.57
N GLU A 137 26.11 -14.48 14.99
CA GLU A 137 27.26 -15.39 14.95
C GLU A 137 27.70 -15.68 13.51
N ILE A 138 26.74 -15.84 12.60
CA ILE A 138 27.04 -16.06 11.18
C ILE A 138 27.57 -14.77 10.54
N VAL A 139 27.01 -13.61 10.87
CA VAL A 139 27.55 -12.30 10.45
C VAL A 139 29.02 -12.18 10.84
N LYS A 140 29.35 -12.48 12.10
CA LYS A 140 30.73 -12.45 12.59
C LYS A 140 31.63 -13.43 11.82
N MET A 141 31.21 -14.68 11.65
CA MET A 141 31.98 -15.69 10.90
C MET A 141 32.23 -15.25 9.46
N LEU A 142 31.22 -14.71 8.78
CA LEU A 142 31.34 -14.25 7.39
C LEU A 142 32.34 -13.10 7.27
N ILE A 143 32.27 -12.10 8.16
CA ILE A 143 33.21 -10.97 8.19
C ILE A 143 34.65 -11.47 8.44
N GLU A 144 34.84 -12.35 9.43
CA GLU A 144 36.15 -12.94 9.75
C GLU A 144 36.79 -13.69 8.56
N HIS A 145 35.97 -14.17 7.62
CA HIS A 145 36.42 -14.90 6.42
C HIS A 145 36.37 -14.06 5.14
N GLY A 146 36.26 -12.72 5.26
CA GLY A 146 36.40 -11.80 4.13
C GLY A 146 35.13 -11.56 3.32
N ALA A 147 33.95 -11.73 3.94
CA ALA A 147 32.72 -11.24 3.34
C ALA A 147 32.76 -9.71 3.17
N ASP A 148 32.40 -9.24 1.99
CA ASP A 148 32.36 -7.82 1.63
C ASP A 148 31.14 -7.15 2.28
N MET A 149 31.41 -6.30 3.28
CA MET A 149 30.39 -5.55 4.01
C MET A 149 29.75 -4.42 3.21
N GLU A 150 30.33 -4.04 2.07
CA GLU A 150 29.84 -2.96 1.20
C GLU A 150 29.17 -3.48 -0.08
N ALA A 151 28.96 -4.79 -0.15
CA ALA A 151 28.26 -5.46 -1.23
C ALA A 151 26.83 -4.91 -1.42
N VAL A 152 26.50 -4.42 -2.61
CA VAL A 152 25.13 -3.98 -2.92
C VAL A 152 24.36 -5.03 -3.72
N ASN A 153 23.10 -5.28 -3.34
CA ASN A 153 22.17 -6.06 -4.15
C ASN A 153 21.48 -5.19 -5.23
N SER A 154 20.59 -5.76 -6.02
CA SER A 154 19.86 -5.05 -7.10
C SER A 154 19.01 -3.87 -6.63
N SER A 155 18.65 -3.83 -5.34
CA SER A 155 17.90 -2.74 -4.71
C SER A 155 18.80 -1.70 -4.03
N GLY A 156 20.13 -1.84 -4.15
CA GLY A 156 21.11 -0.96 -3.52
C GLY A 156 21.34 -1.23 -2.03
N TYR A 157 20.90 -2.37 -1.50
CA TYR A 157 21.08 -2.68 -0.07
C TYR A 157 22.48 -3.26 0.17
N THR A 158 23.21 -2.65 1.11
CA THR A 158 24.33 -3.29 1.81
C THR A 158 23.82 -4.23 2.89
N PRO A 159 24.63 -5.17 3.42
CA PRO A 159 24.25 -5.95 4.60
C PRO A 159 23.81 -5.10 5.79
N LEU A 160 24.44 -3.94 6.01
CA LEU A 160 24.05 -3.03 7.08
C LEU A 160 22.67 -2.41 6.82
N LEU A 161 22.37 -2.00 5.58
CA LEU A 161 21.03 -1.55 5.20
C LEU A 161 19.98 -2.66 5.35
N SER A 162 20.32 -3.92 5.03
CA SER A 162 19.44 -5.08 5.24
C SER A 162 19.13 -5.32 6.72
N ALA A 163 20.13 -5.23 7.61
CA ALA A 163 19.91 -5.29 9.05
C ALA A 163 18.98 -4.16 9.52
N ALA A 164 19.20 -2.92 9.03
CA ALA A 164 18.40 -1.78 9.47
C ALA A 164 16.95 -1.81 9.00
N SER A 165 16.69 -2.23 7.76
CA SER A 165 15.31 -2.40 7.28
C SER A 165 14.53 -3.41 8.12
N ALA A 166 15.21 -4.44 8.62
CA ALA A 166 14.62 -5.49 9.43
C ALA A 166 14.73 -5.25 10.96
N GLY A 167 15.32 -4.12 11.39
CA GLY A 167 15.45 -3.76 12.80
C GLY A 167 16.43 -4.62 13.59
N ARG A 168 17.41 -5.24 12.94
CA ARG A 168 18.34 -6.18 13.57
C ARG A 168 19.51 -5.45 14.23
N LEU A 169 19.33 -5.09 15.50
CA LEU A 169 20.34 -4.35 16.28
C LEU A 169 21.68 -5.09 16.35
N GLU A 170 21.66 -6.39 16.63
CA GLU A 170 22.88 -7.17 16.87
C GLU A 170 23.74 -7.32 15.61
N PRO A 171 23.21 -7.77 14.46
CA PRO A 171 23.91 -7.70 13.18
C PRO A 171 24.40 -6.30 12.80
N ALA A 172 23.56 -5.27 12.96
CA ALA A 172 23.96 -3.89 12.64
C ALA A 172 25.12 -3.43 13.52
N ARG A 173 25.09 -3.76 14.82
CA ARG A 173 26.18 -3.47 15.75
C ARG A 173 27.48 -4.11 15.29
N ILE A 174 27.46 -5.41 15.01
CA ILE A 174 28.65 -6.15 14.55
C ILE A 174 29.21 -5.54 13.26
N LEU A 175 28.36 -5.24 12.28
CA LEU A 175 28.78 -4.63 11.01
C LEU A 175 29.42 -3.25 11.23
N ILE A 176 28.79 -2.38 12.01
CA ILE A 176 29.31 -1.03 12.31
C ILE A 176 30.63 -1.11 13.09
N GLU A 177 30.74 -2.00 14.08
CA GLU A 177 31.97 -2.19 14.86
C GLU A 177 33.12 -2.75 14.02
N ASN A 178 32.83 -3.44 12.92
CA ASN A 178 33.82 -3.91 11.95
C ASN A 178 34.06 -2.93 10.80
N GLY A 179 33.48 -1.72 10.84
CA GLY A 179 33.79 -0.64 9.91
C GLY A 179 32.89 -0.57 8.66
N ALA A 180 31.72 -1.21 8.68
CA ALA A 180 30.71 -1.00 7.64
C ALA A 180 30.30 0.49 7.55
N ASN A 181 30.07 0.99 6.35
CA ASN A 181 29.73 2.38 6.11
C ASN A 181 28.33 2.73 6.64
N ILE A 182 28.29 3.45 7.76
CA ILE A 182 27.05 3.91 8.41
C ILE A 182 26.26 4.93 7.56
N HIS A 183 26.89 5.55 6.56
CA HIS A 183 26.28 6.51 5.63
C HIS A 183 25.89 5.88 4.28
N ALA A 184 25.84 4.55 4.19
CA ALA A 184 25.34 3.87 3.02
C ALA A 184 23.88 4.28 2.72
N ARG A 185 23.55 4.32 1.43
CA ARG A 185 22.20 4.64 0.94
C ARG A 185 21.71 3.56 -0.01
N THR A 186 20.40 3.32 0.00
CA THR A 186 19.71 2.49 -0.99
C THR A 186 19.72 3.14 -2.38
N ALA A 187 19.25 2.42 -3.40
CA ALA A 187 19.19 2.95 -4.77
C ALA A 187 18.30 4.20 -4.93
N ASP A 188 17.26 4.33 -4.11
CA ASP A 188 16.37 5.48 -4.01
C ASP A 188 16.86 6.56 -3.03
N GLY A 189 18.08 6.40 -2.49
CA GLY A 189 18.73 7.41 -1.65
C GLY A 189 18.34 7.38 -0.17
N ALA A 190 17.53 6.41 0.28
CA ALA A 190 17.18 6.25 1.69
C ALA A 190 18.42 5.86 2.51
N SER A 191 18.60 6.52 3.65
CA SER A 191 19.71 6.24 4.57
C SER A 191 19.37 5.12 5.55
N LEU A 192 20.40 4.64 6.24
CA LEU A 192 20.24 3.69 7.34
C LEU A 192 19.25 4.18 8.42
N PHE A 193 19.32 5.46 8.75
CA PHE A 193 18.50 6.08 9.79
C PHE A 193 17.04 6.18 9.36
N LEU A 194 16.78 6.58 8.11
CA LEU A 194 15.43 6.64 7.56
C LEU A 194 14.79 5.25 7.49
N MET A 195 15.53 4.23 7.06
CA MET A 195 15.02 2.84 6.99
C MET A 195 14.61 2.29 8.35
N ALA A 196 15.41 2.54 9.39
CA ALA A 196 15.08 2.14 10.75
C ALA A 196 13.91 2.97 11.33
N GLY A 197 13.85 4.27 11.00
CA GLY A 197 12.76 5.18 11.37
C GLY A 197 11.42 4.77 10.79
N TRP A 198 11.36 4.49 9.49
CA TRP A 198 10.12 4.12 8.79
C TRP A 198 9.46 2.87 9.36
N ASN A 199 10.25 1.93 9.85
CA ASN A 199 9.78 0.65 10.38
C ASN A 199 9.67 0.61 11.93
N ASN A 200 9.75 1.77 12.60
CA ASN A 200 9.62 1.90 14.05
C ASN A 200 10.69 1.13 14.87
N HIS A 201 11.93 1.00 14.37
CA HIS A 201 13.01 0.24 15.04
C HIS A 201 13.76 1.08 16.08
N VAL A 202 13.08 1.42 17.19
CA VAL A 202 13.54 2.37 18.22
C VAL A 202 14.94 2.06 18.78
N GLU A 203 15.21 0.82 19.17
CA GLU A 203 16.50 0.45 19.79
C GLU A 203 17.67 0.53 18.81
N LEU A 204 17.44 0.18 17.53
CA LEU A 204 18.44 0.37 16.49
C LEU A 204 18.74 1.85 16.29
N LEU A 205 17.73 2.71 16.25
CA LEU A 205 17.95 4.15 16.05
C LEU A 205 18.72 4.79 17.21
N LYS A 206 18.43 4.42 18.46
CA LYS A 206 19.24 4.87 19.61
C LYS A 206 20.71 4.53 19.40
N TYR A 207 20.99 3.29 19.01
CA TYR A 207 22.36 2.86 18.71
C TYR A 207 22.98 3.65 17.53
N LEU A 208 22.21 3.93 16.47
CA LEU A 208 22.70 4.71 15.33
C LEU A 208 23.00 6.17 15.69
N ILE A 209 22.16 6.80 16.54
CA ILE A 209 22.39 8.15 17.08
C ILE A 209 23.69 8.15 17.92
N ASP A 210 23.88 7.14 18.77
CA ASP A 210 25.11 6.98 19.57
C ASP A 210 26.37 6.82 18.71
N LYS A 211 26.22 6.37 17.46
CA LYS A 211 27.30 6.28 16.46
C LYS A 211 27.48 7.54 15.60
N GLY A 212 26.74 8.60 15.89
CA GLY A 212 26.94 9.92 15.29
C GLY A 212 26.19 10.14 13.98
N ILE A 213 25.14 9.36 13.70
CA ILE A 213 24.19 9.72 12.64
C ILE A 213 23.48 11.04 12.99
N ASP A 214 23.27 11.87 11.97
CA ASP A 214 22.46 13.07 12.10
C ASP A 214 20.98 12.69 12.28
N ILE A 215 20.43 12.98 13.46
CA ILE A 215 19.03 12.74 13.81
C ILE A 215 18.05 13.52 12.90
N ASN A 216 18.53 14.60 12.27
CA ASN A 216 17.76 15.46 11.37
C ASN A 216 18.05 15.18 9.89
N GLU A 217 18.62 14.02 9.57
CA GLU A 217 18.87 13.63 8.19
C GLU A 217 17.59 13.71 7.36
N ARG A 218 17.73 14.26 6.15
CA ARG A 218 16.62 14.53 5.24
C ARG A 218 16.62 13.56 4.06
N ASP A 219 15.45 13.04 3.72
CA ASP A 219 15.24 12.29 2.48
C ASP A 219 15.17 13.23 1.26
N GLN A 220 14.93 12.65 0.07
CA GLN A 220 14.80 13.41 -1.19
C GLN A 220 13.63 14.41 -1.19
N PHE A 221 12.65 14.24 -0.31
CA PHE A 221 11.51 15.14 -0.12
C PHE A 221 11.75 16.15 1.02
N GLY A 222 12.96 16.16 1.58
CA GLY A 222 13.31 17.01 2.71
C GLY A 222 12.74 16.53 4.05
N GLY A 223 12.14 15.34 4.09
CA GLY A 223 11.50 14.75 5.26
C GLY A 223 12.50 14.18 6.25
N THR A 224 12.26 14.40 7.55
CA THR A 224 13.05 13.83 8.65
C THR A 224 12.35 12.62 9.27
N PRO A 225 13.08 11.76 10.03
CA PRO A 225 12.48 10.68 10.80
C PRO A 225 11.39 11.15 11.76
N LEU A 226 11.57 12.32 12.39
CA LEU A 226 10.56 12.90 13.27
C LEU A 226 9.26 13.19 12.51
N MET A 227 9.34 13.76 11.31
CA MET A 227 8.15 14.01 10.48
C MET A 227 7.41 12.72 10.14
N MET A 228 8.14 11.67 9.77
CA MET A 228 7.52 10.38 9.43
C MET A 228 6.86 9.74 10.65
N ALA A 229 7.58 9.66 11.78
CA ALA A 229 7.05 9.10 13.03
C ALA A 229 5.81 9.87 13.49
N ALA A 230 5.83 11.20 13.36
CA ALA A 230 4.71 12.07 13.69
C ALA A 230 3.49 11.84 12.78
N ARG A 231 3.72 11.67 11.47
CA ARG A 231 2.70 11.32 10.49
C ARG A 231 2.06 9.95 10.73
N MET A 232 2.85 8.99 11.17
CA MET A 232 2.40 7.62 11.40
C MET A 232 1.85 7.40 12.81
N GLY A 233 1.79 8.44 13.64
CA GLY A 233 1.32 8.32 15.03
C GLY A 233 2.20 7.44 15.91
N GLN A 234 3.49 7.27 15.57
CA GLN A 234 4.42 6.41 16.31
C GLN A 234 4.91 7.13 17.58
N THR A 235 4.07 7.16 18.62
CA THR A 235 4.31 7.90 19.86
C THR A 235 5.65 7.57 20.55
N GLU A 236 6.04 6.29 20.60
CA GLU A 236 7.31 5.86 21.20
C GLU A 236 8.53 6.39 20.40
N MET A 237 8.45 6.34 19.07
CA MET A 237 9.48 6.87 18.18
C MET A 237 9.62 8.37 18.30
N VAL A 238 8.50 9.10 18.27
CA VAL A 238 8.47 10.55 18.46
C VAL A 238 9.10 10.91 19.79
N LYS A 239 8.72 10.24 20.88
CA LYS A 239 9.32 10.47 22.19
C LYS A 239 10.83 10.24 22.19
N MET A 240 11.31 9.13 21.63
CA MET A 240 12.75 8.83 21.55
C MET A 240 13.51 9.90 20.77
N LEU A 241 12.99 10.32 19.61
CA LEU A 241 13.62 11.36 18.78
C LEU A 241 13.68 12.71 19.50
N LEU A 242 12.59 13.10 20.18
CA LEU A 242 12.51 14.36 20.94
C LEU A 242 13.37 14.34 22.22
N ASP A 243 13.57 13.18 22.84
CA ASP A 243 14.47 12.99 23.98
C ASP A 243 15.95 13.06 23.54
N ASN A 244 16.22 12.76 22.27
CA ASN A 244 17.53 12.91 21.63
C ASN A 244 17.70 14.22 20.84
N ASN A 245 16.87 15.22 21.13
CA ASN A 245 16.94 16.58 20.56
C ASN A 245 16.81 16.65 19.03
N ALA A 246 15.94 15.82 18.42
CA ALA A 246 15.51 16.04 17.05
C ALA A 246 14.93 17.46 16.88
N ASP A 247 15.31 18.15 15.82
CA ASP A 247 14.87 19.51 15.55
C ASP A 247 13.43 19.48 15.01
N VAL A 248 12.52 19.99 15.83
CA VAL A 248 11.08 20.05 15.55
C VAL A 248 10.70 21.04 14.46
N ASN A 249 11.62 21.96 14.10
CA ASN A 249 11.37 23.07 13.18
C ASN A 249 12.03 22.88 11.80
N VAL A 250 12.64 21.72 11.53
CA VAL A 250 13.04 21.37 10.15
C VAL A 250 11.80 21.41 9.26
N ILE A 251 11.94 21.97 8.06
CA ILE A 251 10.89 22.02 7.03
C ILE A 251 11.23 21.12 5.85
N ASN A 252 10.24 20.34 5.39
CA ASN A 252 10.37 19.52 4.18
C ASN A 252 10.15 20.36 2.91
N ASN A 253 10.20 19.72 1.73
CA ASN A 253 10.03 20.41 0.45
C ASN A 253 8.60 20.93 0.21
N ASP A 254 7.62 20.43 0.98
CA ASP A 254 6.24 20.93 1.00
C ASP A 254 6.04 22.09 1.99
N GLY A 255 7.11 22.57 2.63
CA GLY A 255 7.05 23.68 3.59
C GLY A 255 6.51 23.27 4.96
N MET A 256 6.56 21.99 5.32
CA MET A 256 5.94 21.44 6.52
C MET A 256 6.98 21.02 7.55
N ASN A 257 6.74 21.35 8.82
CA ASN A 257 7.46 20.77 9.96
C ASN A 257 6.77 19.50 10.47
N ALA A 258 7.37 18.83 11.47
CA ALA A 258 6.82 17.57 12.00
C ALA A 258 5.44 17.74 12.63
N LEU A 259 5.17 18.90 13.25
CA LEU A 259 3.87 19.22 13.82
C LEU A 259 2.81 19.30 12.70
N LEU A 260 3.05 20.08 11.65
CA LEU A 260 2.10 20.22 10.55
C LEU A 260 1.84 18.88 9.84
N VAL A 261 2.89 18.09 9.60
CA VAL A 261 2.77 16.75 9.00
C VAL A 261 1.90 15.82 9.85
N SER A 262 2.04 15.83 11.17
CA SER A 262 1.21 14.99 12.06
C SER A 262 -0.29 15.33 11.99
N MET A 263 -0.62 16.59 11.68
CA MET A 263 -2.01 17.04 11.56
C MET A 263 -2.65 16.64 10.23
N ILE A 264 -1.85 16.33 9.21
CA ILE A 264 -2.36 15.80 7.95
C ILE A 264 -3.19 14.56 8.20
N ASP A 265 -2.77 13.65 9.09
CA ASP A 265 -3.48 12.39 9.39
C ASP A 265 -4.19 12.43 10.76
N GLY A 266 -4.20 13.59 11.45
CA GLY A 266 -4.96 13.80 12.68
C GLY A 266 -4.31 13.29 13.96
N ASN A 267 -3.00 13.00 13.96
CA ASN A 267 -2.26 12.47 15.12
C ASN A 267 -2.01 13.54 16.19
N SER A 268 -3.06 13.88 16.93
CA SER A 268 -3.04 14.92 17.98
C SER A 268 -2.06 14.64 19.12
N GLU A 269 -1.84 13.37 19.48
CA GLU A 269 -0.89 13.00 20.54
C GLU A 269 0.56 13.35 20.16
N THR A 270 1.03 12.89 19.00
CA THR A 270 2.39 13.19 18.52
C THR A 270 2.56 14.69 18.26
N ALA A 271 1.54 15.36 17.73
CA ALA A 271 1.54 16.82 17.58
C ALA A 271 1.73 17.55 18.90
N GLY A 272 1.04 17.11 19.97
CA GLY A 272 1.20 17.66 21.31
C GLY A 272 2.63 17.53 21.82
N MET A 273 3.23 16.34 21.68
CA MET A 273 4.62 16.09 22.08
C MET A 273 5.62 17.00 21.34
N ILE A 274 5.40 17.19 20.03
CA ILE A 274 6.26 18.02 19.18
C ILE A 274 6.09 19.50 19.51
N ALA A 275 4.85 19.94 19.73
CA ALA A 275 4.54 21.31 20.12
C ALA A 275 5.13 21.65 21.51
N ASP A 276 5.14 20.70 22.45
CA ASP A 276 5.78 20.83 23.77
C ASP A 276 7.30 21.04 23.70
N LYS A 277 7.92 20.63 22.60
CA LYS A 277 9.34 20.84 22.33
C LYS A 277 9.62 22.13 21.54
N GLY A 278 8.63 23.01 21.39
CA GLY A 278 8.81 24.34 20.81
C GLY A 278 8.72 24.38 19.28
N ALA A 279 7.92 23.49 18.69
CA ALA A 279 7.61 23.57 17.26
C ALA A 279 6.81 24.83 16.95
N ASP A 280 7.15 25.49 15.83
CA ASP A 280 6.36 26.57 15.28
C ASP A 280 5.01 26.02 14.81
N VAL A 281 3.94 26.51 15.45
CA VAL A 281 2.55 26.07 15.24
C VAL A 281 1.89 26.73 14.02
N ASP A 282 2.47 27.82 13.50
CA ASP A 282 1.90 28.66 12.44
C ASP A 282 2.60 28.49 11.08
N ILE A 283 3.44 27.47 10.94
CA ILE A 283 4.00 27.05 9.64
C ILE A 283 2.86 26.81 8.64
N ARG A 284 3.10 27.24 7.40
CA ARG A 284 2.15 27.15 6.28
C ARG A 284 2.71 26.22 5.21
N GLU A 285 1.96 25.19 4.84
CA GLU A 285 2.36 24.33 3.74
C GLU A 285 2.30 25.04 2.39
N ASN A 286 3.15 24.63 1.45
CA ASN A 286 3.41 25.38 0.22
C ASN A 286 2.22 25.42 -0.75
N ASN A 287 1.33 24.41 -0.74
CA ASN A 287 0.31 24.23 -1.77
C ASN A 287 -0.95 25.04 -1.51
N ARG A 288 -1.41 25.20 -0.26
CA ARG A 288 -2.61 25.98 0.09
C ARG A 288 -2.36 26.99 1.20
N GLN A 289 -1.13 27.11 1.71
CA GLN A 289 -0.79 27.99 2.83
C GLN A 289 -1.58 27.65 4.12
N ARG A 290 -1.97 26.38 4.29
CA ARG A 290 -2.70 25.91 5.48
C ARG A 290 -1.74 25.68 6.65
N THR A 291 -2.21 26.05 7.84
CA THR A 291 -1.52 25.81 9.12
C THR A 291 -2.05 24.55 9.81
N ALA A 292 -1.39 24.15 10.90
CA ALA A 292 -1.85 23.02 11.73
C ALA A 292 -3.28 23.21 12.23
N LEU A 293 -3.67 24.45 12.54
CA LEU A 293 -5.01 24.79 13.01
C LEU A 293 -6.07 24.64 11.91
N HIS A 294 -5.71 24.89 10.64
CA HIS A 294 -6.59 24.59 9.51
C HIS A 294 -6.87 23.09 9.41
N PHE A 295 -5.83 22.25 9.51
CA PHE A 295 -6.02 20.80 9.47
C PHE A 295 -6.82 20.27 10.68
N ALA A 296 -6.59 20.80 11.88
CA ALA A 296 -7.40 20.47 13.05
C ALA A 296 -8.89 20.85 12.84
N ALA A 297 -9.15 22.01 12.23
CA ALA A 297 -10.49 22.46 11.86
C ALA A 297 -11.15 21.57 10.78
N ILE A 298 -10.43 21.26 9.70
CA ILE A 298 -10.90 20.39 8.61
C ILE A 298 -11.22 18.98 9.11
N ARG A 299 -10.49 18.50 10.12
CA ARG A 299 -10.70 17.17 10.72
C ARG A 299 -11.69 17.16 11.88
N GLY A 300 -12.19 18.31 12.30
CA GLY A 300 -13.07 18.39 13.48
C GLY A 300 -12.41 17.97 14.78
N ASN A 301 -11.07 18.06 14.87
CA ASN A 301 -10.32 17.60 16.03
C ASN A 301 -10.25 18.73 17.08
N ALA A 302 -11.23 18.74 17.98
CA ALA A 302 -11.35 19.74 19.05
C ALA A 302 -10.15 19.74 20.01
N ASP A 303 -9.62 18.58 20.35
CA ASP A 303 -8.47 18.45 21.23
C ASP A 303 -7.20 19.02 20.59
N ALA A 304 -6.96 18.72 19.30
CA ALA A 304 -5.86 19.31 18.55
C ALA A 304 -6.03 20.83 18.40
N ALA A 305 -7.22 21.32 18.06
CA ALA A 305 -7.47 22.74 17.93
C ALA A 305 -7.21 23.48 19.26
N LYS A 306 -7.71 22.94 20.38
CA LYS A 306 -7.44 23.48 21.72
C LYS A 306 -5.94 23.46 22.05
N MET A 307 -5.27 22.33 21.80
CA MET A 307 -3.83 22.14 22.02
C MET A 307 -3.00 23.17 21.26
N LEU A 308 -3.33 23.44 20.00
CA LEU A 308 -2.65 24.42 19.14
C LEU A 308 -2.91 25.86 19.62
N LEU A 309 -4.16 26.20 19.95
CA LEU A 309 -4.52 27.53 20.43
C LEU A 309 -3.91 27.81 21.82
N ASP A 310 -3.79 26.80 22.69
CA ASP A 310 -3.09 26.90 23.97
C ASP A 310 -1.58 27.16 23.80
N ARG A 311 -1.02 26.81 22.63
CA ARG A 311 0.38 27.06 22.23
C ARG A 311 0.55 28.24 21.28
N GLY A 312 -0.48 29.08 21.16
CA GLY A 312 -0.38 30.38 20.50
C GLY A 312 -0.63 30.38 18.99
N ALA A 313 -1.22 29.32 18.42
CA ALA A 313 -1.59 29.31 17.01
C ALA A 313 -2.50 30.49 16.65
N ASP A 314 -2.25 31.12 15.50
CA ASP A 314 -3.08 32.21 14.99
C ASP A 314 -4.45 31.69 14.56
N VAL A 315 -5.46 31.97 15.40
CA VAL A 315 -6.86 31.61 15.17
C VAL A 315 -7.42 32.19 13.86
N ASN A 316 -6.82 33.26 13.35
CA ASN A 316 -7.22 33.98 12.15
C ASN A 316 -6.24 33.81 10.98
N ALA A 317 -5.34 32.83 11.04
CA ALA A 317 -4.46 32.50 9.93
C ALA A 317 -5.30 32.30 8.66
N ARG A 318 -4.85 32.87 7.54
CA ARG A 318 -5.53 32.79 6.24
C ARG A 318 -4.71 31.97 5.27
N ASP A 319 -5.37 31.02 4.62
CA ASP A 319 -4.84 30.19 3.55
C ASP A 319 -4.90 30.92 2.18
N MET A 320 -4.51 30.27 1.09
CA MET A 320 -4.50 30.90 -0.25
C MET A 320 -5.89 31.24 -0.79
N LEU A 321 -6.95 30.66 -0.23
CA LEU A 321 -8.34 30.93 -0.59
C LEU A 321 -8.96 32.01 0.31
N ASP A 322 -8.13 32.70 1.10
CA ASP A 322 -8.55 33.68 2.10
C ASP A 322 -9.48 33.07 3.17
N LYS A 323 -9.36 31.77 3.44
CA LYS A 323 -10.14 31.05 4.45
C LYS A 323 -9.35 30.94 5.75
N THR A 324 -10.06 31.13 6.85
CA THR A 324 -9.57 30.88 8.22
C THR A 324 -9.98 29.49 8.69
N PRO A 325 -9.41 28.96 9.80
CA PRO A 325 -9.88 27.71 10.39
C PRO A 325 -11.39 27.68 10.66
N LEU A 326 -11.98 28.81 11.08
CA LEU A 326 -13.42 28.90 11.34
C LEU A 326 -14.28 28.70 10.09
N HIS A 327 -13.80 29.10 8.90
CA HIS A 327 -14.52 28.84 7.65
C HIS A 327 -14.68 27.34 7.40
N TYR A 328 -13.64 26.55 7.70
CA TYR A 328 -13.69 25.10 7.52
C TYR A 328 -14.59 24.41 8.55
N THR A 329 -14.52 24.81 9.82
CA THR A 329 -15.42 24.22 10.84
C THR A 329 -16.88 24.56 10.58
N ALA A 330 -17.18 25.76 10.08
CA ALA A 330 -18.53 26.17 9.70
C ALA A 330 -19.02 25.44 8.45
N LYS A 331 -18.15 25.26 7.43
CA LYS A 331 -18.44 24.49 6.22
C LYS A 331 -18.79 23.02 6.53
N HIS A 332 -18.04 22.40 7.42
CA HIS A 332 -18.14 20.96 7.71
C HIS A 332 -18.97 20.64 8.97
N GLY A 333 -19.59 21.64 9.59
CA GLY A 333 -20.49 21.46 10.71
C GLY A 333 -19.83 21.07 12.03
N PHE A 334 -18.51 21.29 12.21
CA PHE A 334 -17.80 20.99 13.45
C PHE A 334 -18.07 22.05 14.52
N ARG A 335 -19.21 21.92 15.22
CA ARG A 335 -19.69 22.88 16.23
C ARG A 335 -18.70 23.06 17.37
N ASN A 336 -18.23 21.95 17.97
CA ASN A 336 -17.30 21.99 19.10
C ASN A 336 -16.00 22.74 18.76
N VAL A 337 -15.44 22.51 17.56
CA VAL A 337 -14.23 23.22 17.13
C VAL A 337 -14.55 24.69 16.83
N SER A 338 -15.69 24.98 16.21
CA SER A 338 -16.13 26.36 15.96
C SER A 338 -16.27 27.16 17.25
N ASP A 339 -16.87 26.58 18.29
CA ASP A 339 -17.05 27.22 19.58
C ASP A 339 -15.70 27.49 20.26
N ILE A 340 -14.75 26.55 20.15
CA ILE A 340 -13.37 26.75 20.60
C ILE A 340 -12.72 27.92 19.86
N LEU A 341 -12.81 27.96 18.52
CA LEU A 341 -12.21 29.03 17.71
C LEU A 341 -12.84 30.40 18.02
N LYS A 342 -14.17 30.47 18.10
CA LYS A 342 -14.91 31.70 18.48
C LYS A 342 -14.50 32.18 19.87
N ALA A 343 -14.41 31.28 20.85
CA ALA A 343 -13.95 31.61 22.19
C ALA A 343 -12.51 32.13 22.25
N ARG A 344 -11.68 31.81 21.24
CA ARG A 344 -10.31 32.32 21.08
C ARG A 344 -10.20 33.54 20.17
N GLY A 345 -11.32 34.15 19.76
CA GLY A 345 -11.33 35.40 18.99
C GLY A 345 -11.26 35.22 17.47
N ALA A 346 -11.77 34.10 16.95
CA ALA A 346 -11.91 33.91 15.51
C ALA A 346 -12.78 35.00 14.85
N ASP A 347 -12.30 35.52 13.73
CA ASP A 347 -13.01 36.44 12.84
C ASP A 347 -14.15 35.69 12.13
N MET A 348 -15.37 36.19 12.33
CA MET A 348 -16.59 35.62 11.75
C MET A 348 -16.94 36.24 10.38
N THR A 349 -16.14 37.19 9.90
CA THR A 349 -16.41 37.88 8.63
C THR A 349 -16.37 36.90 7.46
N GLY A 350 -17.48 36.79 6.73
CA GLY A 350 -17.57 35.91 5.56
C GLY A 350 -17.72 34.41 5.89
N VAL A 351 -17.92 34.07 7.16
CA VAL A 351 -18.19 32.70 7.61
C VAL A 351 -19.69 32.42 7.52
N GLU A 352 -20.05 31.47 6.66
CA GLU A 352 -21.42 30.94 6.59
C GLU A 352 -21.57 29.75 7.55
N GLU A 353 -22.45 29.88 8.54
CA GLU A 353 -22.69 28.85 9.55
C GLU A 353 -23.66 27.77 9.02
N ASN A 354 -23.10 26.73 8.38
CA ASN A 354 -23.87 25.58 7.90
C ASN A 354 -23.76 24.40 8.88
N TYR A 355 -24.26 24.60 10.11
CA TYR A 355 -24.14 23.60 11.17
C TYR A 355 -25.22 22.51 11.13
N GLY A 356 -24.89 21.33 10.60
CA GLY A 356 -25.45 20.01 11.01
C GLY A 356 -26.94 19.74 10.69
N PHE A 357 -27.22 18.51 10.24
CA PHE A 357 -28.38 18.10 9.45
C PHE A 357 -28.41 18.83 8.12
N SER A 358 -27.77 18.25 7.10
CA SER A 358 -27.90 18.77 5.75
C SER A 358 -29.40 18.88 5.42
N PRO A 359 -29.97 20.09 5.27
CA PRO A 359 -31.35 20.23 4.78
C PRO A 359 -31.51 19.49 3.45
N LEU A 360 -30.41 19.37 2.69
CA LEU A 360 -30.31 18.64 1.44
C LEU A 360 -30.71 17.17 1.57
N LEU A 361 -30.45 16.50 2.71
CA LEU A 361 -30.93 15.12 2.91
C LEU A 361 -32.44 15.04 3.12
N ALA A 362 -33.09 16.12 3.58
CA ALA A 362 -34.54 16.20 3.69
C ALA A 362 -35.21 16.73 2.40
N GLU A 363 -34.46 17.45 1.57
CA GLU A 363 -34.94 17.99 0.31
C GLU A 363 -35.19 16.88 -0.73
N SER A 364 -36.32 16.98 -1.41
CA SER A 364 -36.61 16.16 -2.59
C SER A 364 -35.95 16.81 -3.81
N LEU A 365 -35.22 16.00 -4.59
CA LEU A 365 -34.53 16.45 -5.80
C LEU A 365 -35.36 16.10 -7.03
N GLY A 366 -35.40 16.94 -8.05
CA GLY A 366 -35.99 16.54 -9.34
C GLY A 366 -35.18 15.40 -9.99
N ASN A 367 -35.80 14.58 -10.83
CA ASN A 367 -35.07 13.58 -11.64
C ASN A 367 -33.89 14.21 -12.40
N GLY A 368 -32.77 13.49 -12.49
CA GLY A 368 -31.54 13.97 -13.13
C GLY A 368 -30.72 14.95 -12.28
N ASN A 369 -31.04 15.11 -10.99
CA ASN A 369 -30.28 15.95 -10.06
C ASN A 369 -29.69 15.11 -8.92
N ALA A 370 -28.51 15.51 -8.44
CA ALA A 370 -27.86 14.85 -7.31
C ALA A 370 -27.18 15.84 -6.37
N ASP A 371 -27.18 15.51 -5.09
CA ASP A 371 -26.27 16.10 -4.10
C ASP A 371 -25.22 15.07 -3.71
N MET A 372 -23.96 15.48 -3.70
CA MET A 372 -22.83 14.57 -3.59
C MET A 372 -21.91 15.00 -2.45
N TRP A 373 -21.44 14.06 -1.64
CA TRP A 373 -20.45 14.28 -0.60
C TRP A 373 -19.21 13.44 -0.85
N TYR A 374 -18.05 14.08 -0.78
CA TYR A 374 -16.79 13.38 -0.83
C TYR A 374 -16.49 12.73 0.54
N LEU A 375 -16.35 11.40 0.59
CA LEU A 375 -16.12 10.65 1.82
C LEU A 375 -14.63 10.35 2.06
N GLY A 376 -13.73 10.89 1.22
CA GLY A 376 -12.29 10.63 1.32
C GLY A 376 -11.84 9.45 0.45
N HIS A 377 -10.55 9.44 0.10
CA HIS A 377 -9.94 8.44 -0.79
C HIS A 377 -10.73 8.19 -2.09
N CYS A 378 -11.51 7.11 -2.18
CA CYS A 378 -12.37 6.74 -3.29
C CYS A 378 -13.87 6.91 -3.00
N GLY A 379 -14.25 7.17 -1.74
CA GLY A 379 -15.62 7.09 -1.27
C GLY A 379 -16.48 8.31 -1.62
N TRP A 380 -17.71 8.07 -2.02
CA TRP A 380 -18.70 9.10 -2.35
C TRP A 380 -20.11 8.73 -1.88
N ALA A 381 -20.81 9.69 -1.29
CA ALA A 381 -22.26 9.59 -1.09
C ALA A 381 -22.97 10.44 -2.14
N VAL A 382 -23.97 9.88 -2.81
CA VAL A 382 -24.74 10.53 -3.88
C VAL A 382 -26.23 10.41 -3.56
N LYS A 383 -26.84 11.50 -3.10
CA LYS A 383 -28.29 11.58 -2.92
C LYS A 383 -28.94 11.92 -4.25
N THR A 384 -29.86 11.08 -4.68
CA THR A 384 -30.72 11.29 -5.85
C THR A 384 -32.14 11.67 -5.38
N ASN A 385 -33.12 11.72 -6.30
CA ASN A 385 -34.50 12.07 -5.97
C ASN A 385 -35.07 11.22 -4.83
N ASN A 386 -34.90 9.90 -4.90
CA ASN A 386 -35.60 8.97 -4.01
C ASN A 386 -34.70 8.22 -3.02
N ARG A 387 -33.37 8.29 -3.17
CA ARG A 387 -32.44 7.43 -2.42
C ARG A 387 -31.06 8.05 -2.22
N LEU A 388 -30.27 7.41 -1.37
CA LEU A 388 -28.86 7.70 -1.14
C LEU A 388 -28.03 6.52 -1.63
N LEU A 389 -27.11 6.78 -2.54
CA LEU A 389 -26.11 5.81 -3.00
C LEU A 389 -24.80 6.09 -2.27
N VAL A 390 -24.10 5.05 -1.84
CA VAL A 390 -22.75 5.18 -1.28
C VAL A 390 -21.83 4.30 -2.10
N PHE A 391 -20.86 4.90 -2.78
CA PHE A 391 -19.86 4.21 -3.57
C PHE A 391 -18.55 4.17 -2.82
N ASP A 392 -18.16 2.98 -2.37
CA ASP A 392 -16.99 2.71 -1.53
C ASP A 392 -16.97 3.58 -0.24
N TYR A 393 -16.45 3.03 0.85
CA TYR A 393 -16.32 3.79 2.08
C TYR A 393 -15.20 3.23 2.93
N TRP A 394 -14.21 4.07 3.20
CA TRP A 394 -13.10 3.73 4.07
C TRP A 394 -12.85 4.84 5.10
N ASN A 395 -12.72 4.43 6.36
CA ASN A 395 -12.39 5.32 7.46
C ASN A 395 -11.04 4.90 8.08
N PRO A 396 -9.93 5.53 7.68
CA PRO A 396 -8.59 5.10 8.08
C PRO A 396 -8.22 5.47 9.52
N GLY A 397 -9.10 6.16 10.26
CA GLY A 397 -8.71 6.88 11.46
C GLY A 397 -9.79 6.99 12.53
N ILE A 398 -9.60 7.95 13.44
CA ILE A 398 -10.51 8.22 14.54
C ILE A 398 -11.67 9.08 14.02
N ASP A 399 -12.91 8.65 14.28
CA ASP A 399 -14.10 9.43 13.97
C ASP A 399 -14.02 10.83 14.60
N PRO A 400 -14.47 11.88 13.90
CA PRO A 400 -14.66 13.17 14.53
C PRO A 400 -15.69 13.04 15.66
N ALA A 401 -15.68 13.97 16.63
CA ALA A 401 -16.61 13.95 17.75
C ALA A 401 -18.11 13.94 17.33
N GLU A 402 -18.41 14.45 16.14
CA GLU A 402 -19.75 14.54 15.56
C GLU A 402 -19.73 14.10 14.08
N PRO A 403 -19.67 12.80 13.76
CA PRO A 403 -19.60 12.32 12.38
C PRO A 403 -20.93 12.56 11.66
N LEU A 404 -20.85 13.02 10.40
CA LEU A 404 -21.99 13.25 9.50
C LEU A 404 -21.49 13.48 8.05
N LEU A 405 -22.38 13.41 7.05
CA LEU A 405 -21.99 13.49 5.64
C LEU A 405 -21.28 14.81 5.28
N ALA A 406 -21.66 15.94 5.92
CA ALA A 406 -20.98 17.23 5.68
C ALA A 406 -19.52 17.29 6.18
N ASN A 407 -19.08 16.28 6.95
CA ASN A 407 -17.67 16.04 7.26
C ASN A 407 -17.16 14.69 6.73
N GLY A 408 -17.88 14.10 5.78
CA GLY A 408 -17.51 12.91 5.02
C GLY A 408 -17.51 11.63 5.83
N HIS A 409 -18.26 11.57 6.92
CA HIS A 409 -18.46 10.34 7.71
C HIS A 409 -19.91 9.92 7.63
N ILE A 410 -20.14 8.61 7.57
CA ILE A 410 -21.52 8.10 7.53
C ILE A 410 -22.00 7.95 8.96
N ASN A 411 -23.03 8.74 9.31
CA ASN A 411 -23.74 8.59 10.58
C ASN A 411 -25.03 7.78 10.36
N PRO A 412 -25.19 6.61 11.00
CA PRO A 412 -26.40 5.81 10.85
C PRO A 412 -27.69 6.57 11.20
N ASP A 413 -27.65 7.44 12.22
CA ASP A 413 -28.82 8.23 12.61
C ASP A 413 -29.20 9.31 11.59
N GLU A 414 -28.23 9.79 10.81
CA GLU A 414 -28.44 10.81 9.77
C GLU A 414 -29.17 10.21 8.56
N ILE A 415 -28.90 8.95 8.22
CA ILE A 415 -29.42 8.33 7.00
C ILE A 415 -30.47 7.24 7.24
N LYS A 416 -30.83 6.92 8.49
CA LYS A 416 -31.78 5.84 8.86
C LYS A 416 -33.16 5.88 8.20
N ASN A 417 -33.60 7.07 7.76
CA ASN A 417 -34.90 7.27 7.13
C ASN A 417 -34.83 7.35 5.59
N LEU A 418 -33.64 7.15 5.02
CA LEU A 418 -33.42 7.16 3.58
C LEU A 418 -33.43 5.72 3.05
N ASP A 419 -33.81 5.56 1.78
CA ASP A 419 -33.49 4.36 1.02
C ASP A 419 -31.99 4.42 0.68
N VAL A 420 -31.18 3.51 1.22
CA VAL A 420 -29.72 3.55 1.10
C VAL A 420 -29.21 2.32 0.36
N THR A 421 -28.39 2.51 -0.65
CA THR A 421 -27.69 1.42 -1.35
C THR A 421 -26.19 1.68 -1.34
N PHE A 422 -25.45 0.73 -0.75
CA PHE A 422 -24.00 0.70 -0.76
C PHE A 422 -23.51 -0.11 -1.96
N PHE A 423 -22.61 0.48 -2.72
CA PHE A 423 -21.82 -0.16 -3.77
C PHE A 423 -20.42 -0.36 -3.24
N VAL A 424 -19.97 -1.61 -3.26
CA VAL A 424 -18.67 -1.99 -2.77
C VAL A 424 -17.89 -2.65 -3.89
N SER A 425 -16.95 -1.93 -4.47
CA SER A 425 -16.31 -2.32 -5.72
C SER A 425 -15.41 -3.55 -5.58
N HIS A 426 -14.67 -3.67 -4.49
CA HIS A 426 -13.72 -4.76 -4.22
C HIS A 426 -13.36 -4.85 -2.73
N ASP A 427 -12.52 -5.81 -2.34
CA ASP A 427 -12.25 -6.19 -0.95
C ASP A 427 -10.94 -5.65 -0.36
N HIS A 428 -10.28 -4.69 -1.02
CA HIS A 428 -9.11 -4.05 -0.43
C HIS A 428 -9.52 -3.21 0.78
N ARG A 429 -8.64 -3.21 1.78
CA ARG A 429 -8.86 -2.62 3.11
C ARG A 429 -8.92 -1.08 3.10
N ASP A 430 -8.83 -0.46 1.93
CA ASP A 430 -8.94 0.97 1.68
C ASP A 430 -10.17 1.40 0.86
N HIS A 431 -11.01 0.45 0.44
CA HIS A 431 -12.31 0.72 -0.19
C HIS A 431 -13.50 0.35 0.69
N VAL A 432 -13.26 -0.41 1.76
CA VAL A 432 -14.30 -0.96 2.63
C VAL A 432 -13.91 -0.87 4.10
N ASP A 433 -14.72 -0.15 4.87
CA ASP A 433 -14.67 -0.16 6.31
C ASP A 433 -15.69 -1.14 6.88
N SER A 434 -15.23 -2.14 7.63
CA SER A 434 -16.12 -3.16 8.20
C SER A 434 -17.15 -2.61 9.21
N SER A 435 -16.93 -1.41 9.77
CA SER A 435 -17.84 -0.76 10.73
C SER A 435 -19.22 -0.45 10.14
N ILE A 436 -19.33 -0.27 8.81
CA ILE A 436 -20.64 -0.08 8.17
C ILE A 436 -21.48 -1.37 8.20
N PHE A 437 -20.85 -2.52 8.50
CA PHE A 437 -21.51 -3.82 8.61
C PHE A 437 -21.63 -4.36 10.06
N SER A 438 -20.89 -3.80 11.02
CA SER A 438 -20.63 -4.46 12.32
C SER A 438 -21.77 -4.40 13.36
N GLY A 439 -23.00 -4.11 12.96
CA GLY A 439 -24.19 -4.51 13.72
C GLY A 439 -24.41 -3.88 15.10
N LYS A 440 -24.32 -2.55 15.24
CA LYS A 440 -25.01 -1.82 16.31
C LYS A 440 -26.07 -0.87 15.73
N ASP A 441 -27.24 -1.43 15.51
CA ASP A 441 -28.56 -0.78 15.49
C ASP A 441 -29.04 0.16 14.36
N ASN A 442 -28.39 0.46 13.21
CA ASN A 442 -29.02 1.46 12.29
C ASN A 442 -28.82 1.38 10.75
N PHE A 443 -28.45 0.24 10.15
CA PHE A 443 -28.51 0.06 8.67
C PHE A 443 -29.37 -1.12 8.22
N ALA A 444 -30.31 -1.60 9.04
CA ALA A 444 -31.09 -2.82 8.75
C ALA A 444 -31.86 -2.80 7.42
N ASN A 445 -32.13 -1.62 6.86
CA ASN A 445 -32.81 -1.43 5.58
C ASN A 445 -31.87 -1.04 4.43
N ALA A 446 -30.56 -0.88 4.68
CA ALA A 446 -29.60 -0.58 3.64
C ALA A 446 -29.36 -1.82 2.77
N LYS A 447 -29.20 -1.60 1.47
CA LYS A 447 -28.89 -2.63 0.49
C LYS A 447 -27.41 -2.59 0.17
N TYR A 448 -26.84 -3.75 -0.10
CA TYR A 448 -25.41 -3.87 -0.40
C TYR A 448 -25.23 -4.60 -1.71
N ILE A 449 -24.52 -3.98 -2.63
CA ILE A 449 -24.16 -4.52 -3.93
C ILE A 449 -22.64 -4.66 -3.97
N PHE A 450 -22.16 -5.89 -4.00
CA PHE A 450 -20.74 -6.22 -3.99
C PHE A 450 -20.22 -6.57 -5.38
N GLY A 451 -19.07 -6.01 -5.72
CA GLY A 451 -18.29 -6.33 -6.91
C GLY A 451 -17.34 -7.51 -6.76
N PHE A 452 -17.31 -8.12 -5.58
CA PHE A 452 -16.50 -9.29 -5.28
C PHE A 452 -17.34 -10.29 -4.49
N ASP A 453 -16.98 -11.57 -4.54
CA ASP A 453 -17.70 -12.60 -3.82
C ASP A 453 -17.26 -12.60 -2.34
N PRO A 454 -18.14 -12.23 -1.39
CA PRO A 454 -17.81 -12.21 0.03
C PRO A 454 -17.41 -13.59 0.59
N GLY A 455 -17.85 -14.68 -0.04
CA GLY A 455 -17.59 -16.05 0.40
C GLY A 455 -16.15 -16.54 0.14
N VAL A 456 -15.37 -15.80 -0.63
CA VAL A 456 -13.95 -16.09 -0.92
C VAL A 456 -12.99 -15.02 -0.40
N SER A 457 -13.52 -13.94 0.20
CA SER A 457 -12.72 -12.86 0.77
C SER A 457 -12.49 -13.07 2.27
N ASN A 458 -11.22 -13.07 2.69
CA ASN A 458 -10.84 -13.16 4.11
C ASN A 458 -11.32 -11.94 4.93
N LEU A 459 -11.71 -10.83 4.27
CA LEU A 459 -12.15 -9.60 4.92
C LEU A 459 -13.39 -9.82 5.81
N PHE A 460 -14.33 -10.65 5.37
CA PHE A 460 -15.59 -10.87 6.07
C PHE A 460 -15.48 -11.91 7.20
N GLU A 461 -14.64 -12.92 7.02
CA GLU A 461 -14.32 -13.87 8.09
C GLU A 461 -13.57 -13.17 9.24
N GLU A 462 -12.61 -12.29 8.93
CA GLU A 462 -11.82 -11.56 9.94
C GLU A 462 -12.64 -10.45 10.64
N SER A 463 -13.62 -9.84 9.97
CA SER A 463 -14.48 -8.80 10.56
C SER A 463 -15.67 -9.36 11.37
N GLY A 464 -15.89 -10.68 11.36
CA GLY A 464 -17.01 -11.31 12.05
C GLY A 464 -18.37 -10.95 11.43
N TYR A 465 -18.41 -10.74 10.11
CA TYR A 465 -19.60 -10.33 9.38
C TYR A 465 -20.78 -11.27 9.63
N ASN A 466 -21.82 -10.73 10.27
CA ASN A 466 -23.14 -11.33 10.41
C ASN A 466 -24.21 -10.38 9.82
N GLY A 467 -23.81 -9.59 8.81
CA GLY A 467 -24.56 -8.45 8.28
C GLY A 467 -25.79 -8.82 7.45
N PRO A 468 -26.49 -7.81 6.88
CA PRO A 468 -27.71 -8.00 6.10
C PRO A 468 -27.47 -8.75 4.77
N SER A 469 -28.55 -9.19 4.14
CA SER A 469 -28.49 -9.81 2.79
C SER A 469 -27.83 -8.86 1.80
N TYR A 470 -26.97 -9.42 0.95
CA TYR A 470 -26.25 -8.68 -0.09
C TYR A 470 -26.52 -9.27 -1.48
N GLU A 471 -26.29 -8.45 -2.51
CA GLU A 471 -26.30 -8.86 -3.91
C GLU A 471 -24.86 -8.83 -4.45
N PHE A 472 -24.30 -9.99 -4.78
CA PHE A 472 -23.02 -10.06 -5.49
C PHE A 472 -23.25 -9.88 -6.99
N MET A 473 -22.51 -8.98 -7.63
CA MET A 473 -22.54 -8.67 -9.07
C MET A 473 -21.17 -8.98 -9.71
N PRO A 474 -20.97 -10.14 -10.38
CA PRO A 474 -19.77 -10.42 -11.15
C PRO A 474 -19.58 -9.45 -12.35
N PRO A 475 -18.38 -9.37 -12.94
CA PRO A 475 -18.13 -8.58 -14.16
C PRO A 475 -19.09 -8.91 -15.31
N HIS A 476 -19.39 -7.90 -16.15
CA HIS A 476 -20.22 -7.98 -17.36
C HIS A 476 -21.68 -8.38 -17.13
N GLU A 477 -22.18 -8.21 -15.92
CA GLU A 477 -23.58 -8.44 -15.62
C GLU A 477 -24.39 -7.13 -15.70
N THR A 478 -25.68 -7.25 -16.00
CA THR A 478 -26.62 -6.13 -15.89
C THR A 478 -27.88 -6.59 -15.19
N ARG A 479 -28.21 -5.98 -14.06
CA ARG A 479 -29.42 -6.27 -13.29
C ARG A 479 -30.14 -5.01 -12.87
N ASN A 480 -31.47 -5.09 -12.82
CA ASN A 480 -32.28 -4.12 -12.10
C ASN A 480 -32.41 -4.62 -10.65
N ILE A 481 -31.81 -3.90 -9.72
CA ILE A 481 -31.88 -4.18 -8.29
C ILE A 481 -32.64 -3.01 -7.68
N ASP A 482 -33.91 -3.24 -7.33
CA ASP A 482 -34.75 -2.26 -6.65
C ASP A 482 -34.92 -0.93 -7.41
N GLY A 483 -35.10 -0.99 -8.73
CA GLY A 483 -35.25 0.20 -9.55
C GLY A 483 -33.92 0.91 -9.87
N ILE A 484 -32.78 0.32 -9.49
CA ILE A 484 -31.45 0.73 -9.91
C ILE A 484 -30.99 -0.23 -11.02
N ASN A 485 -30.71 0.27 -12.21
CA ASN A 485 -30.04 -0.54 -13.22
C ASN A 485 -28.53 -0.47 -12.96
N VAL A 486 -27.92 -1.63 -12.70
CA VAL A 486 -26.50 -1.75 -12.43
C VAL A 486 -25.87 -2.63 -13.49
N THR A 487 -24.87 -2.10 -14.18
CA THR A 487 -23.99 -2.83 -15.09
C THR A 487 -22.59 -2.86 -14.52
N THR A 488 -21.98 -4.04 -14.44
CA THR A 488 -20.62 -4.22 -13.92
C THR A 488 -19.61 -4.44 -15.04
N ILE A 489 -18.38 -3.98 -14.81
CA ILE A 489 -17.22 -4.29 -15.63
C ILE A 489 -16.06 -4.72 -14.76
N LYS A 490 -15.11 -5.45 -15.33
CA LYS A 490 -13.96 -5.91 -14.56
C LYS A 490 -13.10 -4.70 -14.14
N ALA A 491 -12.76 -4.61 -12.86
CA ALA A 491 -11.72 -3.70 -12.37
C ALA A 491 -10.37 -4.42 -12.35
N ASN A 492 -9.28 -3.65 -12.41
CA ASN A 492 -7.98 -4.15 -12.87
C ASN A 492 -7.14 -4.76 -11.75
N ASP A 493 -7.22 -4.20 -10.54
CA ASP A 493 -6.55 -4.75 -9.35
C ASP A 493 -7.45 -5.80 -8.68
N ALA A 494 -8.69 -5.42 -8.32
CA ALA A 494 -9.70 -6.32 -7.77
C ALA A 494 -11.15 -5.84 -8.06
N GLY A 495 -12.09 -6.80 -8.06
CA GLY A 495 -13.54 -6.55 -8.11
C GLY A 495 -14.08 -5.98 -9.42
N VAL A 496 -14.96 -4.98 -9.34
CA VAL A 496 -15.66 -4.38 -10.51
C VAL A 496 -15.75 -2.86 -10.47
N GLY A 497 -15.90 -2.25 -11.65
CA GLY A 497 -16.50 -0.94 -11.80
C GLY A 497 -18.03 -1.04 -11.96
N PHE A 498 -18.76 0.01 -11.56
CA PHE A 498 -20.22 0.07 -11.63
C PHE A 498 -20.69 1.19 -12.56
N LEU A 499 -21.46 0.84 -13.59
CA LEU A 499 -22.34 1.77 -14.27
C LEU A 499 -23.73 1.66 -13.62
N VAL A 500 -24.23 2.78 -13.09
CA VAL A 500 -25.45 2.87 -12.30
C VAL A 500 -26.41 3.87 -12.94
N GLU A 501 -27.60 3.42 -13.32
CA GLU A 501 -28.67 4.27 -13.82
C GLU A 501 -29.86 4.27 -12.86
N VAL A 502 -30.18 5.44 -12.30
CA VAL A 502 -31.25 5.60 -11.31
C VAL A 502 -31.74 7.04 -11.25
N ASP A 503 -33.05 7.23 -11.02
CA ASP A 503 -33.68 8.56 -10.86
C ASP A 503 -33.36 9.56 -11.99
N GLY A 504 -33.13 9.06 -13.21
CA GLY A 504 -32.78 9.87 -14.38
C GLY A 504 -31.30 10.29 -14.48
N LEU A 505 -30.42 9.71 -13.66
CA LEU A 505 -28.97 9.89 -13.72
C LEU A 505 -28.30 8.61 -14.25
N SER A 506 -27.20 8.78 -14.96
CA SER A 506 -26.25 7.72 -15.30
C SER A 506 -24.87 8.04 -14.71
N MET A 507 -24.33 7.12 -13.91
CA MET A 507 -23.10 7.32 -13.16
C MET A 507 -22.16 6.13 -13.37
N TYR A 508 -20.88 6.40 -13.58
CA TYR A 508 -19.87 5.36 -13.71
C TYR A 508 -18.83 5.52 -12.61
N HIS A 509 -18.73 4.53 -11.74
CA HIS A 509 -17.71 4.41 -10.72
C HIS A 509 -16.67 3.38 -11.14
N ALA A 510 -15.41 3.79 -11.30
CA ALA A 510 -14.35 2.93 -11.84
C ALA A 510 -13.95 1.77 -10.92
N GLY A 511 -14.31 1.80 -9.62
CA GLY A 511 -13.79 0.85 -8.64
C GLY A 511 -12.28 1.05 -8.48
N ASP A 512 -11.48 -0.02 -8.39
CA ASP A 512 -10.01 0.04 -8.51
C ASP A 512 -9.52 -0.34 -9.91
N HIS A 513 -10.10 0.32 -10.91
CA HIS A 513 -9.69 0.14 -12.28
C HIS A 513 -8.47 1.03 -12.59
N ALA A 514 -7.26 0.49 -12.41
CA ALA A 514 -5.98 1.09 -12.81
C ALA A 514 -5.30 0.31 -13.95
N GLY A 515 -4.79 0.97 -14.98
CA GLY A 515 -4.25 0.29 -16.18
C GLY A 515 -3.38 -0.92 -15.83
N TRP A 516 -3.66 -2.07 -16.47
CA TRP A 516 -3.32 -3.41 -15.96
C TRP A 516 -1.84 -3.56 -15.62
N ARG A 517 -0.96 -3.14 -16.54
CA ARG A 517 0.49 -2.91 -16.43
C ARG A 517 0.92 -1.97 -17.56
N GLU A 518 2.14 -1.45 -17.51
CA GLU A 518 2.72 -0.66 -18.61
C GLU A 518 2.59 -1.43 -19.93
N GLY A 519 1.84 -0.87 -20.88
CA GLY A 519 1.62 -1.45 -22.20
C GLY A 519 0.38 -2.35 -22.37
N GLU A 520 -0.38 -2.64 -21.31
CA GLU A 520 -1.59 -3.49 -21.37
C GLU A 520 -2.87 -2.68 -21.60
N LYS A 521 -2.96 -2.01 -22.76
CA LYS A 521 -4.11 -1.15 -23.12
C LYS A 521 -5.42 -1.92 -23.36
N ASP A 522 -5.30 -3.11 -23.94
CA ASP A 522 -6.46 -3.87 -24.40
C ASP A 522 -7.45 -4.18 -23.28
N GLY A 523 -6.97 -4.42 -22.05
CA GLY A 523 -7.82 -4.71 -20.89
C GLY A 523 -8.82 -3.60 -20.60
N PHE A 524 -8.36 -2.38 -20.30
CA PHE A 524 -9.29 -1.29 -20.01
C PHE A 524 -10.14 -0.87 -21.20
N THR A 525 -9.59 -0.91 -22.42
CA THR A 525 -10.34 -0.46 -23.61
C THR A 525 -11.56 -1.34 -23.87
N GLN A 526 -11.46 -2.66 -23.67
CA GLN A 526 -12.56 -3.60 -23.85
C GLN A 526 -13.70 -3.36 -22.85
N GLU A 527 -13.35 -3.11 -21.58
CA GLU A 527 -14.33 -2.81 -20.53
C GLU A 527 -15.07 -1.49 -20.82
N ILE A 528 -14.33 -0.45 -21.22
CA ILE A 528 -14.94 0.84 -21.59
C ILE A 528 -15.77 0.75 -22.88
N ASP A 529 -15.34 0.00 -23.88
CA ASP A 529 -16.12 -0.23 -25.10
C ASP A 529 -17.40 -1.03 -24.82
N PHE A 530 -17.33 -1.98 -23.90
CA PHE A 530 -18.52 -2.68 -23.40
C PHE A 530 -19.51 -1.69 -22.78
N LEU A 531 -19.07 -0.79 -21.88
CA LEU A 531 -19.93 0.25 -21.30
C LEU A 531 -20.48 1.20 -22.35
N ALA A 532 -19.68 1.60 -23.35
CA ALA A 532 -20.13 2.48 -24.43
C ALA A 532 -21.30 1.88 -25.24
N GLY A 533 -21.42 0.56 -25.27
CA GLY A 533 -22.58 -0.15 -25.85
C GLY A 533 -23.80 -0.23 -24.93
N LYS A 534 -23.72 0.24 -23.68
CA LYS A 534 -24.76 0.15 -22.65
C LYS A 534 -25.32 1.50 -22.23
N VAL A 535 -24.51 2.56 -22.28
CA VAL A 535 -24.91 3.91 -21.86
C VAL A 535 -24.98 4.86 -23.06
N ASN A 536 -26.11 5.56 -23.19
CA ASN A 536 -26.28 6.58 -24.24
C ASN A 536 -25.72 7.95 -23.84
N HIS A 537 -25.78 8.27 -22.54
CA HIS A 537 -25.28 9.50 -21.95
C HIS A 537 -24.83 9.22 -20.52
N LEU A 538 -23.63 9.70 -20.16
CA LEU A 538 -23.07 9.55 -18.83
C LEU A 538 -23.03 10.91 -18.14
N ASP A 539 -23.72 11.04 -16.99
CA ASP A 539 -23.73 12.28 -16.24
C ASP A 539 -22.42 12.44 -15.44
N LEU A 540 -22.10 11.45 -14.62
CA LEU A 540 -20.98 11.50 -13.69
C LEU A 540 -20.02 10.33 -13.93
N ALA A 541 -18.72 10.60 -14.01
CA ALA A 541 -17.68 9.59 -14.06
C ALA A 541 -16.70 9.77 -12.90
N PHE A 542 -16.67 8.82 -11.98
CA PHE A 542 -15.73 8.75 -10.87
C PHE A 542 -14.52 7.92 -11.33
N LEU A 543 -13.43 8.59 -11.73
CA LEU A 543 -12.25 7.96 -12.33
C LEU A 543 -11.01 8.14 -11.47
N ASN A 544 -10.25 7.05 -11.34
CA ASN A 544 -9.06 7.00 -10.50
C ASN A 544 -7.91 7.84 -11.08
N VAL A 545 -7.29 8.65 -10.24
CA VAL A 545 -6.08 9.41 -10.60
C VAL A 545 -4.78 8.81 -10.05
N THR A 546 -4.90 7.91 -9.07
CA THR A 546 -3.85 6.96 -8.65
C THR A 546 -4.49 5.59 -8.40
N GLY A 547 -3.71 4.54 -8.07
CA GLY A 547 -4.24 3.21 -7.71
C GLY A 547 -3.57 2.65 -6.46
N CYS A 548 -4.10 1.57 -5.87
CA CYS A 548 -3.62 0.96 -4.62
C CYS A 548 -2.14 0.55 -4.68
N HIS A 549 -1.69 0.06 -5.83
CA HIS A 549 -0.34 -0.49 -6.03
C HIS A 549 0.43 0.10 -7.22
N VAL A 550 -0.15 1.05 -7.94
CA VAL A 550 0.32 1.41 -9.27
C VAL A 550 1.30 2.58 -9.23
N GLN A 551 2.59 2.29 -9.45
CA GLN A 551 3.62 3.27 -9.83
C GLN A 551 3.49 3.70 -11.30
N ASP A 552 2.76 2.94 -12.14
CA ASP A 552 2.50 3.25 -13.54
C ASP A 552 1.34 4.25 -13.71
N THR A 553 1.67 5.51 -13.50
CA THR A 553 0.76 6.63 -13.74
C THR A 553 0.38 6.81 -15.22
N VAL A 554 1.07 6.15 -16.16
CA VAL A 554 0.83 6.29 -17.61
C VAL A 554 -0.41 5.51 -18.02
N SER A 555 -0.49 4.21 -17.71
CA SER A 555 -1.63 3.39 -18.14
C SER A 555 -2.94 3.82 -17.49
N LEU A 556 -2.92 4.23 -16.22
CA LEU A 556 -4.08 4.81 -15.53
C LEU A 556 -4.58 6.09 -16.23
N TYR A 557 -3.62 6.95 -16.59
CA TYR A 557 -3.90 8.19 -17.28
C TYR A 557 -4.46 7.96 -18.69
N GLU A 558 -3.91 7.01 -19.44
CA GLU A 558 -4.43 6.62 -20.76
C GLU A 558 -5.85 6.04 -20.67
N GLY A 559 -6.11 5.20 -19.66
CA GLY A 559 -7.45 4.68 -19.37
C GLY A 559 -8.45 5.81 -19.12
N THR A 560 -8.09 6.78 -18.29
CA THR A 560 -8.91 7.98 -18.03
C THR A 560 -9.24 8.70 -19.34
N CYS A 561 -8.25 8.97 -20.19
CA CYS A 561 -8.47 9.65 -21.46
C CYS A 561 -9.37 8.87 -22.41
N TYR A 562 -9.19 7.55 -22.47
CA TYR A 562 -10.01 6.67 -23.28
C TYR A 562 -11.47 6.68 -22.83
N THR A 563 -11.70 6.61 -21.51
CA THR A 563 -13.04 6.75 -20.93
C THR A 563 -13.68 8.09 -21.28
N LEU A 564 -12.95 9.20 -21.16
CA LEU A 564 -13.45 10.53 -21.52
C LEU A 564 -13.81 10.63 -23.01
N GLU A 565 -13.01 10.02 -23.89
CA GLU A 565 -13.26 10.02 -25.33
C GLU A 565 -14.49 9.17 -25.72
N LYS A 566 -14.63 7.99 -25.11
CA LYS A 566 -15.67 7.01 -25.45
C LYS A 566 -17.01 7.31 -24.79
N LEU A 567 -17.02 7.55 -23.49
CA LEU A 567 -18.24 7.71 -22.71
C LEU A 567 -18.70 9.17 -22.64
N LYS A 568 -17.79 10.12 -22.85
CA LYS A 568 -18.06 11.57 -22.88
C LYS A 568 -18.93 12.03 -21.69
N PRO A 569 -18.48 11.79 -20.45
CA PRO A 569 -19.25 12.19 -19.28
C PRO A 569 -19.45 13.71 -19.23
N THR A 570 -20.58 14.13 -18.68
CA THR A 570 -20.81 15.55 -18.39
C THR A 570 -19.85 16.08 -17.33
N VAL A 571 -19.54 15.25 -16.33
CA VAL A 571 -18.64 15.58 -15.21
C VAL A 571 -17.65 14.44 -14.97
N LEU A 572 -16.36 14.78 -14.92
CA LEU A 572 -15.29 13.96 -14.39
C LEU A 572 -15.06 14.29 -12.92
N ILE A 573 -15.13 13.28 -12.06
CA ILE A 573 -14.83 13.35 -10.64
C ILE A 573 -13.60 12.48 -10.41
N PRO A 574 -12.42 13.07 -10.12
CA PRO A 574 -11.22 12.31 -9.83
C PRO A 574 -11.35 11.65 -8.45
N THR A 575 -10.98 10.38 -8.37
CA THR A 575 -11.03 9.54 -7.16
C THR A 575 -9.66 8.97 -6.86
N HIS A 576 -9.52 8.29 -5.72
CA HIS A 576 -8.32 7.53 -5.38
C HIS A 576 -7.09 8.43 -5.17
N GLY A 577 -7.25 9.59 -4.53
CA GLY A 577 -6.17 10.54 -4.28
C GLY A 577 -5.22 10.17 -3.13
N LEU A 578 -5.42 9.04 -2.45
CA LEU A 578 -4.61 8.62 -1.28
C LEU A 578 -4.48 9.72 -0.22
N TYR A 579 -5.61 10.39 0.11
CA TYR A 579 -5.68 11.52 1.04
C TYR A 579 -4.83 12.74 0.65
N ARG A 580 -4.54 12.88 -0.64
CA ARG A 580 -3.85 14.02 -1.24
C ARG A 580 -4.76 14.70 -2.22
N GLU A 581 -5.78 15.40 -1.73
CA GLU A 581 -6.81 16.04 -2.56
C GLU A 581 -6.23 17.05 -3.57
N TYR A 582 -5.06 17.62 -3.28
CA TYR A 582 -4.34 18.48 -4.25
C TYR A 582 -3.92 17.75 -5.54
N VAL A 583 -3.81 16.41 -5.52
CA VAL A 583 -3.56 15.59 -6.73
C VAL A 583 -4.70 15.77 -7.73
N TYR A 584 -5.94 15.93 -7.27
CA TYR A 584 -7.10 16.15 -8.13
C TYR A 584 -6.97 17.44 -8.94
N GLY A 585 -6.55 18.53 -8.29
CA GLY A 585 -6.29 19.81 -8.97
C GLY A 585 -5.23 19.68 -10.06
N ARG A 586 -4.13 18.94 -9.79
CA ARG A 586 -3.10 18.68 -10.81
C ARG A 586 -3.62 17.93 -12.03
N VAL A 587 -4.58 17.02 -11.86
CA VAL A 587 -5.22 16.31 -12.98
C VAL A 587 -6.09 17.26 -13.79
N ALA A 588 -6.87 18.12 -13.13
CA ALA A 588 -7.67 19.14 -13.80
C ALA A 588 -6.82 20.14 -14.61
N GLU A 589 -5.57 20.37 -14.18
CA GLU A 589 -4.64 21.29 -14.83
C GLU A 589 -3.93 20.72 -16.07
N ARG A 590 -4.02 19.42 -16.35
CA ARG A 590 -3.34 18.83 -17.52
C ARG A 590 -4.02 19.24 -18.82
N GLU A 591 -3.24 19.71 -19.80
CA GLU A 591 -3.73 20.20 -21.10
C GLU A 591 -4.54 19.16 -21.89
N ASP A 592 -4.13 17.90 -21.76
CA ASP A 592 -4.72 16.74 -22.39
C ASP A 592 -6.08 16.33 -21.78
N ILE A 593 -6.37 16.76 -20.54
CA ILE A 593 -7.69 16.67 -19.88
C ILE A 593 -8.52 17.93 -20.15
N LYS A 594 -7.92 19.12 -20.10
CA LYS A 594 -8.59 20.41 -20.38
C LYS A 594 -9.30 20.44 -21.74
N LYS A 595 -8.79 19.71 -22.75
CA LYS A 595 -9.40 19.63 -24.09
C LYS A 595 -10.83 19.07 -24.07
N TYR A 596 -11.22 18.33 -23.04
CA TYR A 596 -12.57 17.80 -22.87
C TYR A 596 -13.52 18.81 -22.18
N GLY A 597 -13.05 20.02 -21.85
CA GLY A 597 -13.86 21.10 -21.26
C GLY A 597 -13.77 21.18 -19.73
N PRO A 598 -14.57 22.05 -19.08
CA PRO A 598 -14.62 22.19 -17.62
C PRO A 598 -15.43 21.05 -16.99
N ILE A 599 -15.13 19.81 -17.38
CA ILE A 599 -15.80 18.62 -16.88
C ILE A 599 -15.23 18.18 -15.53
N VAL A 600 -14.01 18.60 -15.18
CA VAL A 600 -13.32 18.10 -13.99
C VAL A 600 -13.75 18.85 -12.73
N PHE A 601 -14.22 18.10 -11.76
CA PHE A 601 -14.64 18.60 -10.47
C PHE A 601 -13.75 18.03 -9.37
N CYS A 602 -13.02 18.86 -8.60
CA CYS A 602 -12.04 18.39 -7.61
C CYS A 602 -12.49 18.71 -6.18
N PRO A 603 -12.78 17.71 -5.33
CA PRO A 603 -12.97 17.98 -3.91
C PRO A 603 -11.66 18.47 -3.28
N GLU A 604 -11.75 19.35 -2.29
CA GLU A 604 -10.59 19.86 -1.58
C GLU A 604 -10.39 19.21 -0.23
N CYS A 605 -11.48 18.80 0.42
CA CYS A 605 -11.52 18.23 1.76
C CYS A 605 -12.63 17.16 1.84
N ARG A 606 -12.39 16.14 2.67
CA ARG A 606 -13.43 15.19 3.08
C ARG A 606 -14.64 15.94 3.64
N GLY A 607 -15.84 15.57 3.21
CA GLY A 607 -17.10 16.23 3.56
C GLY A 607 -17.53 17.36 2.63
N ASP A 608 -16.68 17.77 1.68
CA ASP A 608 -17.11 18.73 0.66
C ASP A 608 -18.36 18.22 -0.06
N CYS A 609 -19.35 19.11 -0.21
CA CYS A 609 -20.65 18.83 -0.81
C CYS A 609 -20.80 19.58 -2.13
N PHE A 610 -21.41 18.93 -3.12
CA PHE A 610 -21.57 19.45 -4.47
C PHE A 610 -22.96 19.18 -5.02
N HIS A 611 -23.44 20.09 -5.88
CA HIS A 611 -24.78 20.02 -6.43
C HIS A 611 -24.75 19.81 -7.94
N TYR A 612 -25.18 18.63 -8.40
CA TYR A 612 -25.40 18.39 -9.82
C TYR A 612 -26.82 18.80 -10.20
N ARG A 613 -26.95 19.83 -11.04
CA ARG A 613 -28.23 20.36 -11.54
C ARG A 613 -28.12 20.66 -13.03
N GLY A 614 -29.04 20.10 -13.82
CA GLY A 614 -29.17 20.44 -15.25
C GLY A 614 -27.88 20.32 -16.07
N GLY A 615 -27.06 19.29 -15.80
CA GLY A 615 -25.80 19.07 -16.51
C GLY A 615 -24.61 19.88 -16.01
N LYS A 616 -24.68 20.45 -14.80
CA LYS A 616 -23.61 21.26 -14.21
C LYS A 616 -23.42 20.93 -12.75
N VAL A 617 -22.18 21.01 -12.28
CA VAL A 617 -21.84 20.97 -10.85
C VAL A 617 -21.70 22.40 -10.34
N MET A 618 -22.29 22.69 -9.19
CA MET A 618 -22.19 23.95 -8.45
C MET A 618 -21.57 23.74 -7.08
#